data_AF-A0A2D9IK57-F1
#
_entry.id   AF-A0A2D9IK57-F1
#
_cell.length_a   1.000
_cell.length_b   1.000
_cell.length_c   1.000
_cell.angle_alpha   90.00
_cell.angle_beta   90.00
_cell.angle_gamma   90.00
#
_symmetry.space_group_name_H-M   'P 1'
#
loop_
_entity.id
_entity.type
_entity.pdbx_description
1 polymer ?
#
loop_
_entity_poly.entity_id
_entity_poly.type
_entity_poly.pdbx_seq_one_letter_code
_entity_poly.pdbx_strand_id
1 'polypeptide(L)'
;MPVVEDFDQNGMLLKIAVNGITVQDYVKRLQESDILVAVDGKIYRDGPAKLREIFESKAGTEAKWLLSFWRDGQIFDILITAPIQSQFGLATEQETQWALEQFE
;
A
#
# COMPACT_ATOMS: atom_id res chain seq x y z
N MET A 1 -21.64 -1.77 7.86
CA MET A 1 -20.17 -1.72 8.02
C MET A 1 -19.59 -2.25 6.71
N PRO A 2 -18.74 -1.52 5.98
CA PRO A 2 -18.12 -2.11 4.79
C PRO A 2 -17.19 -3.23 5.27
N VAL A 3 -17.46 -4.44 4.80
CA VAL A 3 -16.62 -5.61 5.01
C VAL A 3 -15.29 -5.29 4.34
N VAL A 4 -14.23 -5.13 5.11
CA VAL A 4 -12.88 -5.23 4.54
C VAL A 4 -12.82 -6.67 4.06
N GLU A 5 -12.88 -6.88 2.76
CA GLU A 5 -12.66 -8.19 2.17
C GLU A 5 -11.24 -8.59 2.56
N ASP A 6 -11.15 -9.43 3.60
CA ASP A 6 -9.96 -10.19 3.94
C ASP A 6 -9.84 -11.24 2.84
N PHE A 7 -9.41 -10.80 1.65
CA PHE A 7 -9.06 -11.72 0.58
C PHE A 7 -7.93 -12.58 1.11
N ASP A 8 -8.01 -13.90 0.90
CA ASP A 8 -6.98 -14.84 1.30
C ASP A 8 -5.65 -14.40 0.67
N GLN A 9 -4.82 -13.71 1.46
CA GLN A 9 -3.73 -12.93 0.90
C GLN A 9 -2.63 -13.81 0.35
N ASN A 10 -2.53 -15.08 0.73
CA ASN A 10 -1.57 -16.06 0.22
C ASN A 10 -0.11 -15.55 0.05
N GLY A 11 0.30 -14.52 0.81
CA GLY A 11 1.59 -13.84 0.68
C GLY A 11 1.72 -12.77 -0.42
N MET A 12 0.62 -12.41 -1.08
CA MET A 12 0.52 -11.36 -2.10
C MET A 12 0.54 -9.96 -1.51
N LEU A 13 1.13 -9.02 -2.25
CA LEU A 13 1.19 -7.61 -1.87
C LEU A 13 -0.12 -6.88 -2.16
N LEU A 14 -0.33 -5.76 -1.47
CA LEU A 14 -1.48 -4.90 -1.72
C LEU A 14 -1.24 -4.02 -2.95
N LYS A 15 -2.19 -4.01 -3.88
CA LYS A 15 -2.14 -3.15 -5.07
C LYS A 15 -3.22 -2.08 -4.99
N ILE A 16 -2.90 -0.83 -5.33
CA ILE A 16 -3.89 0.24 -5.40
C ILE A 16 -4.87 -0.04 -6.54
N ALA A 17 -6.16 -0.14 -6.21
CA ALA A 17 -7.22 -0.40 -7.17
C ALA A 17 -7.50 0.83 -8.05
N VAL A 18 -7.85 0.59 -9.32
CA VAL A 18 -8.33 1.61 -10.26
C VAL A 18 -9.62 2.23 -9.68
N ASN A 19 -9.70 3.56 -9.60
CA ASN A 19 -10.73 4.33 -8.86
C ASN A 19 -10.70 4.25 -7.33
N GLY A 20 -9.68 3.61 -6.74
CA GLY A 20 -9.46 3.65 -5.30
C GLY A 20 -8.89 4.99 -4.82
N ILE A 21 -8.19 5.71 -5.69
CA ILE A 21 -7.42 6.91 -5.31
C ILE A 21 -8.31 8.13 -5.17
N THR A 22 -8.26 8.76 -4.00
CA THR A 22 -8.93 10.06 -3.78
C THR A 22 -8.05 11.21 -4.30
N VAL A 23 -8.64 12.37 -4.59
CA VAL A 23 -7.89 13.57 -5.04
C VAL A 23 -6.72 13.92 -4.09
N GLN A 24 -6.86 13.64 -2.78
CA GLN A 24 -5.79 13.87 -1.80
C GLN A 24 -4.60 12.90 -1.97
N ASP A 25 -4.85 11.67 -2.39
CA ASP A 25 -3.80 10.68 -2.67
C ASP A 25 -3.12 10.92 -4.03
N TYR A 26 -3.84 11.53 -4.98
CA TYR A 26 -3.27 11.98 -6.27
C TYR A 26 -2.15 13.01 -6.07
N VAL A 27 -2.27 13.89 -5.06
CA VAL A 27 -1.22 14.85 -4.68
C VAL A 27 0.05 14.15 -4.17
N LYS A 28 -0.08 12.91 -3.67
CA LYS A 28 1.02 12.08 -3.16
C LYS A 28 1.71 11.25 -4.26
N ARG A 29 1.39 11.48 -5.55
CA ARG A 29 1.92 10.76 -6.72
C ARG A 29 1.57 9.26 -6.78
N LEU A 30 0.61 8.83 -5.98
CA LEU A 30 0.05 7.49 -6.06
C LEU A 30 -0.72 7.34 -7.37
N GLN A 31 -0.52 6.23 -8.05
CA GLN A 31 -1.23 5.83 -9.25
C GLN A 31 -1.87 4.47 -9.06
N GLU A 32 -2.90 4.26 -9.85
CA GLU A 32 -3.48 2.94 -10.05
C GLU A 32 -2.40 1.94 -10.46
N SER A 33 -2.51 0.71 -9.96
CA SER A 33 -1.50 -0.35 -10.13
C SER A 33 -0.21 -0.20 -9.32
N ASP A 34 -0.12 0.78 -8.41
CA ASP A 34 0.97 0.82 -7.44
C ASP A 34 0.86 -0.33 -6.43
N ILE A 35 1.95 -1.06 -6.24
CA ILE A 35 2.00 -2.21 -5.34
C ILE A 35 2.76 -1.85 -4.09
N LEU A 36 2.09 -1.86 -2.95
CA LEU A 36 2.70 -1.63 -1.66
C LEU A 36 3.59 -2.82 -1.31
N VAL A 37 4.90 -2.59 -1.32
CA VAL A 37 5.90 -3.60 -0.99
C VAL A 37 6.29 -3.53 0.47
N ALA A 38 6.47 -2.32 0.99
CA ALA A 38 6.94 -2.11 2.35
C ALA A 38 6.30 -0.88 3.01
N VAL A 39 6.17 -0.95 4.33
CA VAL A 39 5.71 0.14 5.20
C VAL A 39 6.78 0.38 6.24
N ASP A 40 7.24 1.62 6.37
CA ASP A 40 8.29 2.04 7.32
C ASP A 40 9.61 1.28 7.11
N GLY A 41 9.90 0.86 5.87
CA GLY A 41 11.06 0.03 5.52
C GLY A 41 10.92 -1.46 5.84
N LYS A 42 9.71 -1.92 6.23
CA LYS A 42 9.42 -3.35 6.46
C LYS A 42 8.50 -3.89 5.39
N ILE A 43 8.89 -5.00 4.76
CA ILE A 43 8.06 -5.68 3.77
C ILE A 43 6.68 -5.95 4.35
N TYR A 44 5.65 -5.50 3.63
CA TYR A 44 4.28 -5.48 4.08
C TYR A 44 3.46 -6.48 3.26
N ARG A 45 3.12 -7.60 3.88
CA ARG A 45 2.33 -8.69 3.27
C ARG A 45 1.01 -8.92 4.01
N ASP A 46 0.68 -8.03 4.94
CA ASP A 46 -0.55 -8.08 5.73
C ASP A 46 -1.72 -7.40 5.00
N GLY A 47 -2.92 -7.62 5.53
CA GLY A 47 -4.19 -7.20 4.92
C GLY A 47 -4.39 -5.70 4.90
N PRO A 48 -5.25 -5.17 4.01
CA PRO A 48 -5.60 -3.75 4.04
C PRO A 48 -6.20 -3.34 5.40
N ALA A 49 -6.77 -4.28 6.16
CA ALA A 49 -7.18 -4.09 7.56
C ALA A 49 -6.00 -3.71 8.45
N LYS A 50 -4.90 -4.47 8.40
CA LYS A 50 -3.71 -4.22 9.23
C LYS A 50 -3.03 -2.90 8.83
N LEU A 51 -3.11 -2.53 7.55
CA LEU A 51 -2.54 -1.28 7.04
C LEU A 51 -3.30 -0.09 7.63
N ARG A 52 -4.64 -0.19 7.63
CA ARG A 52 -5.51 0.79 8.31
C ARG A 52 -5.21 0.87 9.79
N GLU A 53 -5.04 -0.26 10.48
CA GLU A 53 -4.64 -0.26 11.90
C GLU A 53 -3.30 0.47 12.13
N ILE A 54 -2.31 0.30 11.25
CA ILE A 54 -1.02 1.00 11.35
C ILE A 54 -1.21 2.51 11.19
N PHE A 55 -2.11 2.93 10.31
CA PHE A 55 -2.44 4.34 10.15
C PHE A 55 -3.22 4.90 11.34
N GLU A 56 -4.22 4.17 11.86
CA GLU A 56 -5.02 4.60 13.01
C GLU A 56 -4.18 4.62 14.30
N SER A 57 -3.29 3.65 14.49
CA SER A 57 -2.41 3.57 15.66
C SER A 57 -1.39 4.71 15.71
N LYS A 58 -0.94 5.19 14.56
CA LYS A 58 -0.02 6.32 14.48
C LYS A 58 -0.76 7.67 14.33
N ALA A 59 -2.09 7.76 14.26
CA ALA A 59 -2.86 8.99 13.96
C ALA A 59 -2.82 10.14 15.03
N GLY A 60 -1.64 10.49 15.53
CA GLY A 60 -1.36 11.75 16.24
C GLY A 60 -0.91 12.85 15.27
N THR A 61 -0.69 14.05 15.81
CA THR A 61 -0.51 15.33 15.08
C THR A 61 0.65 15.36 14.06
N GLU A 62 1.54 14.36 14.01
CA GLU A 62 2.73 14.34 13.14
C GLU A 62 3.07 12.96 12.55
N ALA A 63 2.13 12.02 12.45
CA ALA A 63 2.50 10.72 11.90
C ALA A 63 2.83 10.76 10.42
N LYS A 64 4.06 10.31 10.15
CA LYS A 64 4.61 10.11 8.82
C LYS A 64 4.79 8.61 8.64
N TRP A 65 4.27 8.08 7.55
CA TRP A 65 4.49 6.70 7.13
C TRP A 65 5.28 6.74 5.83
N LEU A 66 6.38 5.99 5.79
CA LEU A 66 7.12 5.76 4.56
C LEU A 66 6.53 4.52 3.89
N LEU A 67 5.98 4.67 2.68
CA LEU A 67 5.43 3.56 1.92
C LEU A 67 6.30 3.32 0.70
N SER A 68 6.84 2.12 0.56
CA SER A 68 7.60 1.71 -0.61
C SER A 68 6.65 1.04 -1.59
N PHE A 69 6.46 1.67 -2.74
CA PHE A 69 5.61 1.17 -3.81
C PHE A 69 6.45 0.69 -4.98
N TRP A 70 5.99 -0.36 -5.65
CA TRP A 70 6.53 -0.85 -6.90
C TRP A 70 5.58 -0.50 -8.06
N ARG A 71 6.13 0.04 -9.15
CA ARG A 71 5.43 0.36 -10.41
C ARG A 71 6.36 0.08 -11.58
N ASP A 72 5.91 -0.73 -12.53
CA ASP A 72 6.58 -0.94 -13.82
C ASP A 72 8.08 -1.29 -13.69
N GLY A 73 8.44 -2.10 -12.68
CA GLY A 73 9.82 -2.50 -12.43
C GLY A 73 10.66 -1.53 -11.60
N GLN A 74 10.10 -0.44 -11.07
CA GLN A 74 10.79 0.50 -10.19
C GLN A 74 10.13 0.59 -8.82
N ILE A 75 10.95 0.59 -7.76
CA ILE A 75 10.50 0.89 -6.40
C ILE A 75 10.73 2.36 -6.08
N PHE A 76 9.76 2.98 -5.44
CA PHE A 76 9.84 4.35 -4.97
C PHE A 76 9.18 4.48 -3.61
N ASP A 77 9.79 5.29 -2.74
CA ASP A 77 9.25 5.57 -1.42
C ASP A 77 8.44 6.87 -1.42
N ILE A 78 7.25 6.80 -0.83
CA ILE A 78 6.40 7.97 -0.58
C ILE A 78 6.25 8.15 0.91
N LEU A 79 6.59 9.35 1.37
CA LEU A 79 6.27 9.78 2.72
C LEU A 79 4.86 10.38 2.74
N ILE A 80 3.95 9.71 3.45
CA ILE A 80 2.59 10.19 3.65
C ILE A 80 2.44 10.71 5.09
N THR A 81 1.76 11.84 5.27
CA THR A 81 1.48 12.43 6.59
C THR A 81 0.04 12.21 7.06
N ALA A 82 -0.76 11.53 6.24
CA ALA A 82 -2.15 11.26 6.51
C ALA A 82 -2.50 9.86 5.98
N PRO A 83 -3.40 9.12 6.65
CA PRO A 83 -3.90 7.85 6.16
C PRO A 83 -4.37 7.98 4.72
N ILE A 84 -3.98 7.02 3.89
CA ILE A 84 -4.56 6.91 2.56
C ILE A 84 -5.97 6.34 2.70
N GLN A 85 -6.91 6.95 2.00
CA GLN A 85 -8.27 6.42 1.89
C GLN A 85 -8.42 5.53 0.67
N SER A 86 -7.30 5.29 -0.02
CA SER A 86 -7.24 4.52 -1.23
C SER A 86 -7.74 3.09 -1.04
N GLN A 87 -8.53 2.59 -2.01
CA GLN A 87 -8.89 1.19 -2.04
C GLN A 87 -7.72 0.34 -2.53
N PHE A 88 -7.49 -0.76 -1.82
CA PHE A 88 -6.49 -1.75 -2.14
C PHE A 88 -7.16 -3.02 -2.64
N GLY A 89 -6.66 -3.55 -3.76
CA GLY A 89 -6.86 -4.91 -4.20
C GLY A 89 -5.62 -5.76 -3.95
N LEU A 90 -5.62 -6.97 -4.51
CA LEU A 90 -4.47 -7.88 -4.48
C LEU A 90 -3.61 -7.69 -5.72
N ALA A 91 -2.29 -7.65 -5.52
CA ALA A 91 -1.34 -7.83 -6.60
C ALA A 91 -1.39 -9.28 -7.12
N THR A 92 -1.01 -9.50 -8.37
CA THR A 92 -0.80 -10.86 -8.87
C THR A 92 0.45 -11.48 -8.24
N GLU A 93 0.55 -12.81 -8.25
CA GLU A 93 1.74 -13.53 -7.77
C GLU A 93 3.01 -13.05 -8.48
N GLN A 94 2.94 -12.85 -9.80
CA GLN A 94 4.07 -12.40 -10.59
C GLN A 94 4.51 -10.98 -10.24
N GLU A 95 3.57 -10.04 -10.11
CA GLU A 95 3.88 -8.67 -9.66
C GLU A 95 4.45 -8.67 -8.23
N THR A 96 3.92 -9.52 -7.35
CA THR A 96 4.42 -9.68 -5.98
C THR A 96 5.88 -10.16 -5.98
N GLN A 97 6.19 -11.18 -6.78
CA GLN A 97 7.58 -11.68 -6.88
C GLN A 97 8.51 -10.58 -7.39
N TRP A 98 8.16 -9.90 -8.49
CA TRP A 98 8.99 -8.82 -9.03
C TRP A 98 9.21 -7.69 -8.03
N ALA A 99 8.17 -7.27 -7.34
CA ALA A 99 8.24 -6.22 -6.34
C ALA A 99 9.14 -6.61 -5.16
N LEU A 100 9.10 -7.87 -4.73
CA LEU A 100 9.99 -8.38 -3.69
C LEU A 100 11.44 -8.48 -4.17
N GLU A 101 11.67 -8.98 -5.39
CA GLU A 101 13.01 -9.07 -6.00
C GLU A 101 13.68 -7.71 -6.19
N GLN A 102 12.91 -6.65 -6.44
CA GLN A 102 13.47 -5.29 -6.57
C GLN A 102 13.72 -4.60 -5.21
N PHE A 103 13.11 -5.10 -4.13
CA PHE A 103 13.26 -4.54 -2.79
C PHE A 103 14.44 -5.14 -2.02
N GLU A 104 14.79 -6.40 -2.33
CA GLU A 104 15.92 -7.14 -1.76
C GLU A 104 17.28 -6.69 -2.34
#